data_AF-A0A6A6EM32-F1
#
_entry.id   AF-A0A6A6EM32-F1
#
_cell.length_a   1.000
_cell.length_b   1.000
_cell.length_c   1.000
_cell.angle_alpha   90.00
_cell.angle_beta   90.00
_cell.angle_gamma   90.00
#
_symmetry.space_group_name_H-M   'P 1'
#
loop_
_entity.id
_entity.type
_entity.pdbx_description
1 polymer ?
#
loop_
_entity_poly.entity_id
_entity_poly.type
_entity_poly.pdbx_seq_one_letter_code
_entity_poly.pdbx_strand_id
1 'polypeptide(L)'
;MLDKNHHQKPMISKLVRKEYASGSKNGDVTFTAEEFDQVFGGYDALTDMPIAVLAAELVQAYPDAKVILNRRKDIDAWYNSTIATIMAQGDDRMNWFRSWFCADLYWTRRLMFREMMPWFYRGDFRANGKWVYREHCAMVRDWFQRNDCWSGERRTDGRRCASS
;
A
#
# COMPACT_ATOMS: atom_id res chain seq x y z
N MET A 1 -7.62 -22.07 2.03
CA MET A 1 -6.87 -21.25 1.06
C MET A 1 -5.87 -20.28 1.71
N LEU A 2 -6.04 -19.86 2.97
CA LEU A 2 -5.13 -18.94 3.68
C LEU A 2 -3.95 -19.60 4.43
N ASP A 3 -3.88 -20.94 4.47
CA ASP A 3 -2.89 -21.69 5.27
C ASP A 3 -1.46 -21.68 4.66
N LYS A 4 -1.36 -21.44 3.34
CA LYS A 4 -0.08 -21.56 2.60
C LYS A 4 0.86 -20.35 2.73
N ASN A 5 0.42 -19.24 3.36
CA ASN A 5 1.12 -17.95 3.32
C ASN A 5 1.52 -17.40 4.70
N HIS A 6 1.60 -18.24 5.73
CA HIS A 6 1.91 -17.77 7.08
C HIS A 6 3.30 -17.11 7.20
N HIS A 7 4.23 -17.43 6.30
CA HIS A 7 5.56 -16.79 6.21
C HIS A 7 5.55 -15.40 5.57
N GLN A 8 4.53 -15.06 4.79
CA GLN A 8 4.48 -13.77 4.08
C GLN A 8 4.24 -12.61 5.04
N LYS A 9 3.34 -12.76 6.03
CA LYS A 9 3.01 -11.66 6.97
C LYS A 9 4.25 -11.13 7.73
N PRO A 10 5.14 -11.97 8.28
CA PRO A 10 6.42 -11.51 8.83
C PRO A 10 7.32 -10.79 7.82
N MET A 11 7.43 -11.30 6.59
CA MET A 11 8.28 -10.70 5.55
C MET A 11 7.73 -9.34 5.09
N ILE A 12 6.42 -9.23 4.91
CA ILE A 12 5.76 -7.96 4.62
C ILE A 12 5.93 -6.97 5.78
N SER A 13 5.79 -7.43 7.03
CA SER A 13 6.08 -6.61 8.21
C SER A 13 7.51 -6.06 8.17
N LYS A 14 8.50 -6.86 7.73
CA LYS A 14 9.88 -6.40 7.54
C LYS A 14 9.98 -5.31 6.45
N LEU A 15 9.30 -5.46 5.31
CA LEU A 15 9.28 -4.44 4.24
C LEU A 15 8.62 -3.14 4.72
N VAL A 16 7.44 -3.23 5.35
CA VAL A 16 6.72 -2.06 5.88
C VAL A 16 7.54 -1.36 6.98
N ARG A 17 8.24 -2.12 7.83
CA ARG A 17 9.19 -1.55 8.80
C ARG A 17 10.37 -0.86 8.13
N LYS A 18 10.93 -1.45 7.07
CA LYS A 18 12.03 -0.85 6.31
C LYS A 18 11.60 0.50 5.73
N GLU A 19 10.37 0.62 5.24
CA GLU A 19 9.85 1.89 4.73
C GLU A 19 9.58 2.89 5.86
N TYR A 20 8.69 2.53 6.79
CA TYR A 20 8.11 3.51 7.71
C TYR A 20 8.86 3.65 9.05
N ALA A 21 9.59 2.62 9.50
CA ALA A 21 10.28 2.63 10.80
C ALA A 21 11.76 3.00 10.69
N SER A 22 12.39 2.83 9.52
CA SER A 22 13.82 3.13 9.33
C SER A 22 14.13 4.63 9.47
N GLY A 23 13.11 5.50 9.48
CA GLY A 23 13.27 6.92 9.76
C GLY A 23 14.33 7.53 8.85
N SER A 24 14.28 7.24 7.55
CA SER A 24 15.17 7.87 6.58
C SER A 24 14.98 9.37 6.69
N LYS A 25 15.92 10.03 7.39
CA LYS A 25 15.96 11.48 7.55
C LYS A 25 16.08 12.21 6.20
N ASN A 26 16.29 11.46 5.11
CA ASN A 26 16.48 11.95 3.75
C ASN A 26 15.52 11.35 2.70
N GLY A 27 14.57 10.46 3.07
CA GLY A 27 13.59 9.91 2.13
C GLY A 27 14.08 8.86 1.12
N ASP A 28 15.37 8.49 1.11
CA ASP A 28 15.91 7.46 0.19
C ASP A 28 15.82 6.03 0.77
N VAL A 29 14.61 5.52 1.00
CA VAL A 29 14.45 4.06 1.15
C VAL A 29 14.20 3.48 -0.24
N THR A 30 15.21 2.81 -0.78
CA THR A 30 15.07 2.09 -2.06
C THR A 30 14.82 0.61 -1.80
N PHE A 31 13.90 0.05 -2.59
CA PHE A 31 13.62 -1.37 -2.65
C PHE A 31 14.05 -1.91 -4.01
N THR A 32 14.68 -3.08 -4.01
CA THR A 32 15.00 -3.77 -5.26
C THR A 32 13.89 -4.76 -5.63
N ALA A 33 13.79 -5.10 -6.91
CA ALA A 33 12.85 -6.13 -7.37
C ALA A 33 13.11 -7.47 -6.65
N GLU A 34 14.37 -7.83 -6.40
CA GLU A 34 14.73 -9.08 -5.70
C GLU A 34 14.22 -9.12 -4.26
N GLU A 35 14.19 -7.97 -3.56
CA GLU A 35 13.62 -7.90 -2.21
C GLU A 35 12.10 -8.16 -2.22
N PHE A 36 11.40 -7.66 -3.25
CA PHE A 36 9.98 -7.94 -3.44
C PHE A 36 9.74 -9.37 -3.92
N ASP A 37 10.57 -9.91 -4.82
CA ASP A 37 10.44 -11.25 -5.37
C ASP A 37 10.59 -12.34 -4.31
N GLN A 38 11.36 -12.10 -3.24
CA GLN A 38 11.43 -13.01 -2.08
C GLN A 38 10.06 -13.22 -1.41
N VAL A 39 9.16 -12.24 -1.53
CA VAL A 39 7.82 -12.28 -0.92
C VAL A 39 6.73 -12.56 -1.95
N PHE A 40 6.89 -12.01 -3.16
CA PHE A 40 5.86 -11.92 -4.19
C PHE A 40 6.23 -12.56 -5.53
N GLY A 41 7.44 -13.09 -5.72
CA GLY A 41 7.93 -13.54 -7.04
C GLY A 41 7.12 -14.68 -7.70
N GLY A 42 6.20 -15.31 -6.96
CA GLY A 42 5.25 -16.29 -7.49
C GLY A 42 3.87 -15.73 -7.86
N TYR A 43 3.68 -14.41 -7.84
CA TYR A 43 2.40 -13.74 -8.09
C TYR A 43 2.52 -12.75 -9.25
N ASP A 44 1.57 -12.82 -10.20
CA ASP A 44 1.52 -11.90 -11.34
C ASP A 44 0.85 -10.55 -11.00
N ALA A 45 0.11 -10.49 -9.89
CA ALA A 45 -0.62 -9.29 -9.46
C ALA A 45 -0.73 -9.21 -7.95
N LEU A 46 -0.64 -7.99 -7.42
CA LEU A 46 -0.80 -7.69 -6.00
C LEU A 46 -1.93 -6.69 -5.80
N THR A 47 -2.80 -6.96 -4.82
CA THR A 47 -3.96 -6.12 -4.50
C THR A 47 -4.09 -5.91 -3.00
N ASP A 48 -4.87 -4.89 -2.63
CA ASP A 48 -5.23 -4.55 -1.26
C ASP A 48 -4.07 -4.13 -0.34
N MET A 49 -4.46 -3.77 0.89
CA MET A 49 -3.55 -3.65 2.01
C MET A 49 -3.06 -5.06 2.40
N PRO A 50 -1.76 -5.26 2.68
CA PRO A 50 -0.76 -4.24 3.01
C PRO A 50 0.05 -3.69 1.85
N ILE A 51 -0.11 -4.21 0.63
CA ILE A 51 0.79 -3.92 -0.48
C ILE A 51 0.59 -2.50 -1.02
N ALA A 52 -0.65 -2.00 -0.99
CA ALA A 52 -0.97 -0.64 -1.41
C ALA A 52 -0.16 0.45 -0.67
N VAL A 53 0.35 0.19 0.55
CA VAL A 53 1.18 1.18 1.27
C VAL A 53 2.61 1.27 0.75
N LEU A 54 3.05 0.32 -0.07
CA LEU A 54 4.36 0.26 -0.73
C LEU A 54 4.24 0.55 -2.24
N ALA A 55 3.16 1.22 -2.66
CA ALA A 55 2.86 1.41 -4.07
C ALA A 55 3.94 2.22 -4.79
N ALA A 56 4.54 3.23 -4.15
CA ALA A 56 5.57 4.06 -4.79
C ALA A 56 6.86 3.25 -5.02
N GLU A 57 7.20 2.37 -4.08
CA GLU A 57 8.41 1.55 -4.07
C GLU A 57 8.27 0.39 -5.07
N LEU A 58 7.10 -0.24 -5.13
CA LEU A 58 6.80 -1.28 -6.12
C LEU A 58 6.87 -0.75 -7.54
N VAL A 59 6.35 0.45 -7.73
CA VAL A 59 6.37 1.11 -9.03
C VAL A 59 7.79 1.49 -9.48
N GLN A 60 8.66 1.83 -8.53
CA GLN A 60 10.08 2.05 -8.83
C GLN A 60 10.82 0.73 -9.11
N ALA A 61 10.53 -0.33 -8.35
CA ALA A 61 11.16 -1.64 -8.50
C ALA A 61 10.71 -2.38 -9.77
N TYR A 62 9.47 -2.18 -10.22
CA TYR A 62 8.89 -2.80 -11.41
C TYR A 62 8.36 -1.74 -12.38
N PRO A 63 9.25 -1.03 -13.11
CA PRO A 63 8.83 0.06 -13.99
C PRO A 63 7.91 -0.38 -15.15
N ASP A 64 8.03 -1.65 -15.58
CA ASP A 64 7.19 -2.23 -16.64
C ASP A 64 5.83 -2.75 -16.13
N ALA A 65 5.61 -2.77 -14.80
CA ALA A 65 4.38 -3.28 -14.23
C ALA A 65 3.20 -2.32 -14.47
N LYS A 66 2.06 -2.90 -14.85
CA LYS A 66 0.82 -2.13 -14.98
C LYS A 66 0.19 -1.92 -13.61
N VAL A 67 0.01 -0.66 -13.24
CA VAL A 67 -0.71 -0.30 -12.01
C VAL A 67 -2.21 -0.17 -12.33
N ILE A 68 -3.08 -0.57 -11.40
CA ILE A 68 -4.54 -0.37 -11.51
C ILE A 68 -5.02 0.33 -10.25
N LEU A 69 -5.50 1.57 -10.40
CA LEU A 69 -6.02 2.35 -9.28
C LEU A 69 -7.55 2.27 -9.21
N ASN A 70 -8.06 1.48 -8.27
CA ASN A 70 -9.49 1.44 -7.98
C ASN A 70 -9.90 2.61 -7.09
N ARG A 71 -10.87 3.43 -7.54
CA ARG A 71 -11.39 4.56 -6.77
C ARG A 71 -12.91 4.53 -6.67
N ARG A 72 -13.42 4.82 -5.46
CA ARG A 72 -14.84 5.12 -5.28
C ARG A 72 -15.08 6.59 -5.59
N LYS A 73 -16.19 6.89 -6.28
CA LYS A 73 -16.60 8.27 -6.56
C LYS A 73 -16.90 9.03 -5.26
N ASP A 74 -17.47 8.34 -4.29
CA ASP A 74 -17.80 8.88 -2.98
C ASP A 74 -16.75 8.44 -1.93
N ILE A 75 -16.01 9.42 -1.42
CA ILE A 75 -14.98 9.23 -0.39
C ILE A 75 -15.62 8.93 0.98
N ASP A 76 -16.80 9.46 1.27
CA ASP A 76 -17.48 9.23 2.54
C ASP A 76 -18.02 7.80 2.59
N ALA A 77 -18.56 7.29 1.48
CA ALA A 77 -18.93 5.88 1.36
C ALA A 77 -17.72 4.94 1.50
N TRP A 78 -16.56 5.31 0.95
CA TRP A 78 -15.31 4.57 1.18
C TRP A 78 -14.91 4.60 2.66
N TYR A 79 -14.89 5.78 3.28
CA TYR A 79 -14.48 5.97 4.66
C TYR A 79 -15.37 5.17 5.63
N ASN A 80 -16.70 5.29 5.49
CA ASN A 80 -17.65 4.57 6.33
C ASN A 80 -17.52 3.05 6.17
N SER A 81 -17.31 2.58 4.93
CA SER A 81 -17.04 1.16 4.65
C SER A 81 -15.77 0.68 5.34
N THR A 82 -14.70 1.46 5.32
CA THR A 82 -13.42 1.11 5.97
C THR A 82 -13.53 1.10 7.49
N ILE A 83 -14.30 2.04 8.07
CA ILE A 83 -14.60 2.04 9.51
C ILE A 83 -15.36 0.77 9.89
N ALA A 84 -16.41 0.43 9.14
CA ALA A 84 -17.30 -0.68 9.46
C ALA A 84 -16.64 -2.07 9.31
N THR A 85 -15.59 -2.20 8.50
CA THR A 85 -14.92 -3.48 8.24
C THR A 85 -13.55 -3.56 8.88
N ILE A 86 -12.60 -2.74 8.43
CA ILE A 86 -11.19 -2.84 8.81
C ILE A 86 -10.99 -2.32 10.24
N MET A 87 -11.50 -1.13 10.56
CA MET A 87 -11.32 -0.58 11.91
C MET A 87 -12.11 -1.36 12.96
N ALA A 88 -13.33 -1.80 12.63
CA ALA A 88 -14.12 -2.66 13.50
C ALA A 88 -13.40 -3.98 13.86
N GLN A 89 -12.64 -4.57 12.93
CA GLN A 89 -11.83 -5.76 13.21
C GLN A 89 -10.67 -5.47 14.17
N GLY A 90 -10.05 -4.29 14.06
CA GLY A 90 -8.99 -3.85 14.97
C GLY A 90 -9.49 -3.58 16.39
N ASP A 91 -10.71 -3.05 16.50
CA ASP A 91 -11.38 -2.72 17.76
C ASP A 91 -12.00 -3.95 18.46
N ASP A 92 -12.10 -5.09 17.77
CA ASP A 92 -12.70 -6.32 18.31
C ASP A 92 -11.81 -6.98 19.39
N ARG A 93 -12.28 -6.91 20.65
CA ARG A 93 -11.62 -7.48 21.82
C ARG A 93 -11.46 -9.00 21.75
N MET A 94 -12.35 -9.71 21.06
CA MET A 94 -12.25 -11.16 20.90
C MET A 94 -11.09 -11.51 19.96
N ASN A 95 -10.97 -10.81 18.82
CA ASN A 95 -9.84 -10.98 17.90
C ASN A 95 -8.52 -10.56 18.53
N TRP A 96 -8.52 -9.48 19.31
CA TRP A 96 -7.39 -9.08 20.14
C TRP A 96 -6.95 -10.21 21.08
N PHE A 97 -7.87 -10.79 21.84
CA PHE A 97 -7.58 -11.87 22.78
C PHE A 97 -7.06 -13.12 22.06
N ARG A 98 -7.73 -13.52 20.98
CA ARG A 98 -7.33 -14.67 20.15
C ARG A 98 -5.96 -14.50 19.51
N SER A 99 -5.52 -13.26 19.25
CA SER A 99 -4.22 -12.98 18.66
C SER A 99 -3.04 -13.46 19.50
N TRP A 100 -3.22 -13.74 20.79
CA TRP A 100 -2.15 -14.32 21.62
C TRP A 100 -1.95 -15.82 21.43
N PHE A 101 -2.95 -16.52 20.90
CA PHE A 101 -2.94 -17.98 20.80
C PHE A 101 -2.87 -18.47 19.35
N CYS A 102 -3.04 -17.58 18.37
CA CYS A 102 -2.99 -17.91 16.95
C CYS A 102 -1.95 -17.05 16.26
N ALA A 103 -0.90 -17.68 15.73
CA ALA A 103 0.19 -16.99 15.03
C ALA A 103 -0.32 -16.16 13.84
N ASP A 104 -1.33 -16.64 13.14
CA ASP A 104 -1.89 -15.91 12.00
C ASP A 104 -2.60 -14.61 12.41
N LEU A 105 -3.40 -14.68 13.47
CA LEU A 105 -4.05 -13.50 14.06
C LEU A 105 -3.05 -12.56 14.72
N TYR A 106 -2.00 -13.11 15.37
CA TYR A 106 -0.90 -12.33 15.90
C TYR A 106 -0.25 -11.46 14.82
N TRP A 107 0.18 -12.08 13.71
CA TRP A 107 0.86 -11.39 12.63
C TRP A 107 -0.06 -10.44 11.87
N THR A 108 -1.32 -10.83 11.65
CA THR A 108 -2.33 -9.95 11.05
C THR A 108 -2.52 -8.71 11.90
N ARG A 109 -2.68 -8.88 13.22
CA ARG A 109 -2.88 -7.76 14.14
C ARG A 109 -1.65 -6.87 14.23
N ARG A 110 -0.46 -7.47 14.27
CA ARG A 110 0.81 -6.74 14.31
C ARG A 110 1.04 -5.94 13.04
N LEU A 111 0.94 -6.58 11.88
CA LEU A 111 1.15 -5.95 10.57
C LEU A 111 0.12 -4.87 10.30
N MET A 112 -1.17 -5.20 10.42
CA MET A 112 -2.24 -4.26 10.07
C MET A 112 -2.37 -3.14 11.11
N PHE A 113 -2.59 -3.47 12.39
CA PHE A 113 -3.06 -2.50 13.38
C PHE A 113 -1.96 -1.90 14.25
N ARG A 114 -0.78 -2.54 14.36
CA ARG A 114 0.33 -2.00 15.17
C ARG A 114 1.41 -1.30 14.34
N GLU A 115 1.51 -1.62 13.07
CA GLU A 115 2.60 -1.14 12.20
C GLU A 115 2.03 -0.32 11.04
N MET A 116 1.45 -1.00 10.06
CA MET A 116 1.07 -0.38 8.79
C MET A 116 0.00 0.72 8.93
N MET A 117 -1.14 0.44 9.56
CA MET A 117 -2.24 1.42 9.64
C MET A 117 -1.83 2.70 10.39
N PRO A 118 -1.19 2.61 11.59
CA PRO A 118 -0.69 3.80 12.26
C PRO A 118 0.34 4.59 11.43
N TRP A 119 1.25 3.92 10.73
CA TRP A 119 2.25 4.63 9.93
C TRP A 119 1.65 5.29 8.68
N PHE A 120 0.87 4.54 7.91
CA PHE A 120 0.26 5.03 6.68
C PHE A 120 -0.76 6.15 6.93
N TYR A 121 -1.58 6.01 7.99
CA TYR A 121 -2.59 7.02 8.35
C TYR A 121 -2.11 8.04 9.38
N ARG A 122 -0.79 8.16 9.61
CA ARG A 122 -0.18 9.17 10.48
C ARG A 122 -0.78 9.21 11.89
N GLY A 123 -0.91 8.02 12.47
CA GLY A 123 -1.40 7.78 13.83
C GLY A 123 -2.88 7.42 13.89
N ASP A 124 -3.75 8.17 13.22
CA ASP A 124 -5.21 8.01 13.34
C ASP A 124 -5.93 8.00 11.98
N PHE A 125 -6.49 6.84 11.64
CA PHE A 125 -7.34 6.68 10.46
C PHE A 125 -8.60 7.56 10.51
N ARG A 126 -9.21 7.75 11.69
CA ARG A 126 -10.47 8.50 11.80
C ARG A 126 -10.27 9.98 11.50
N ALA A 127 -9.16 10.55 11.98
CA ALA A 127 -8.77 11.91 11.65
C ALA A 127 -8.23 12.05 10.22
N ASN A 128 -7.41 11.09 9.77
CA ASN A 128 -6.59 11.28 8.58
C ASN A 128 -7.02 10.52 7.32
N GLY A 129 -7.91 9.53 7.44
CA GLY A 129 -8.20 8.56 6.39
C GLY A 129 -8.61 9.19 5.06
N LYS A 130 -9.46 10.23 5.10
CA LYS A 130 -9.98 10.88 3.88
C LYS A 130 -8.90 11.64 3.11
N TRP A 131 -8.02 12.36 3.79
CA TRP A 131 -7.01 13.16 3.10
C TRP A 131 -5.82 12.31 2.66
N VAL A 132 -5.40 11.32 3.46
CA VAL A 132 -4.39 10.32 3.07
C VAL A 132 -4.85 9.54 1.84
N TYR A 133 -6.15 9.19 1.76
CA TYR A 133 -6.71 8.58 0.56
C TYR A 133 -6.55 9.45 -0.70
N ARG A 134 -6.83 10.76 -0.57
CA ARG A 134 -6.67 11.71 -1.68
C ARG A 134 -5.22 11.87 -2.08
N GLU A 135 -4.32 11.99 -1.11
CA GLU A 135 -2.87 12.08 -1.31
C GLU A 135 -2.35 10.85 -2.05
N HIS A 136 -2.70 9.64 -1.59
CA HIS A 136 -2.32 8.39 -2.24
C HIS A 136 -2.86 8.27 -3.67
N CYS A 137 -4.13 8.64 -3.89
CA CYS A 137 -4.73 8.64 -5.24
C CYS A 137 -4.09 9.67 -6.18
N ALA A 138 -3.64 10.81 -5.65
CA ALA A 138 -2.94 11.84 -6.41
C ALA A 138 -1.54 11.37 -6.80
N MET A 139 -0.77 10.82 -5.85
CA MET A 139 0.56 10.25 -6.10
C MET A 139 0.54 9.21 -7.24
N VAL A 140 -0.38 8.25 -7.18
CA VAL A 140 -0.49 7.23 -8.23
C VAL A 140 -0.88 7.84 -9.57
N ARG A 141 -1.79 8.84 -9.59
CA ARG A 141 -2.19 9.53 -10.82
C ARG A 141 -1.03 10.31 -11.45
N ASP A 142 -0.30 11.06 -10.64
CA ASP A 142 0.83 11.86 -11.10
C ASP A 142 1.94 10.98 -11.69
N TRP A 143 2.17 9.81 -11.08
CA TRP A 143 3.08 8.82 -11.64
C TRP A 143 2.64 8.37 -13.04
N PHE A 144 1.36 8.04 -13.24
CA PHE A 144 0.85 7.69 -14.57
C PHE A 144 1.00 8.82 -15.58
N GLN A 145 0.71 10.05 -15.21
CA GLN A 145 0.85 11.18 -16.14
C GLN A 145 2.30 11.35 -16.59
N ARG A 146 3.27 11.15 -15.70
CA ARG A 146 4.70 11.23 -16.04
C ARG A 146 5.16 10.07 -16.94
N ASN A 147 4.66 8.87 -16.68
CA ASN A 147 5.07 7.66 -17.42
C ASN A 147 4.32 7.48 -18.74
N ASP A 148 3.07 7.95 -18.85
CA ASP A 148 2.32 7.95 -20.11
C ASP A 148 2.89 8.99 -21.09
N CYS A 149 3.42 10.11 -20.57
CA CYS A 149 4.25 11.04 -21.35
C CYS A 149 5.53 10.36 -21.90
N TRP A 150 6.00 9.28 -21.27
CA TRP A 150 7.19 8.51 -21.66
C TRP A 150 6.86 7.32 -22.57
N SER A 151 5.72 6.63 -22.35
CA SER A 151 5.23 5.54 -23.22
C SER A 151 4.57 6.05 -24.50
N GLY A 152 4.57 7.36 -24.72
CA GLY A 152 4.34 7.97 -26.02
C GLY A 152 5.44 7.58 -27.01
N GLU A 153 5.31 6.38 -27.59
CA GLU A 153 5.54 6.19 -29.02
C GLU A 153 5.19 7.51 -29.71
N ARG A 154 6.14 8.09 -30.47
CA ARG A 154 5.98 9.33 -31.25
C ARG A 154 4.59 9.36 -31.88
N ARG A 155 3.62 9.95 -31.17
CA ARG A 155 2.35 10.31 -31.74
C ARG A 155 2.69 11.51 -32.61
N THR A 156 2.64 11.26 -33.91
CA THR A 156 2.73 12.24 -34.99
C THR A 156 1.55 13.21 -34.92
N ASP A 157 1.44 13.97 -33.83
CA ASP A 157 0.65 15.21 -33.82
C ASP A 157 1.26 16.19 -32.81
N GLY A 158 1.76 17.30 -33.34
CA GLY A 158 2.60 18.26 -32.66
C GLY A 158 1.84 19.15 -31.69
N ARG A 159 1.48 18.64 -30.51
CA ARG A 159 1.12 19.49 -29.36
C ARG A 159 1.94 19.14 -28.14
N ARG A 160 2.85 20.05 -27.82
CA ARG A 160 3.70 20.05 -26.62
C ARG A 160 2.81 20.00 -25.37
N CYS A 161 3.08 19.05 -24.47
CA CYS A 161 2.67 19.18 -23.08
C CYS A 161 3.36 20.41 -22.49
N ALA A 162 2.56 21.41 -22.13
CA ALA A 162 3.03 22.62 -21.45
C ALA A 162 3.34 22.29 -19.99
N SER A 163 4.55 22.63 -19.57
CA SER A 163 4.95 22.77 -18.17
C SER A 163 4.53 24.15 -17.66
N SER A 164 3.80 24.20 -16.55
CA SER A 164 3.62 25.37 -15.70
C SER A 164 3.42 24.94 -14.27
#